data_AF-A0AAD4G7Z2-F1
#
_entry.id   AF-A0AAD4G7Z2-F1
#
_cell.length_a   1.000
_cell.length_b   1.000
_cell.length_c   1.000
_cell.angle_alpha   90.00
_cell.angle_beta   90.00
_cell.angle_gamma   90.00
#
_symmetry.space_group_name_H-M   'P 1'
#
loop_
_entity.id
_entity.type
_entity.pdbx_description
1 polymer ?
#
loop_
_entity_poly.entity_id
_entity_poly.type
_entity_poly.pdbx_seq_one_letter_code
_entity_poly.pdbx_strand_id
1 'polypeptide(L)'
;MQLALAIWPSVYSIASVMINQVSTMHLDSNSRPQWLDPLVTVGEYEELDMVLSSLGIQLQYNPGMVVALPGPLLHHGVGHVTRNRGSIAFYMWQSVHKHVDIVQCNFMHVSQVPIDC
;
A
#
# COMPACT_ATOMS: atom_id res chain seq x y z
N MET A 1 1.98 18.27 13.56
CA MET A 1 1.64 17.67 12.24
C MET A 1 2.40 18.36 11.10
N GLN A 2 2.35 19.69 10.97
CA GLN A 2 3.11 20.42 9.92
C GLN A 2 4.61 20.07 9.85
N LEU A 3 5.31 20.04 11.00
CA LEU A 3 6.74 19.71 11.05
C LEU A 3 7.05 18.29 10.58
N ALA A 4 6.15 17.34 10.85
CA ALA A 4 6.33 15.94 10.43
C ALA A 4 6.23 15.81 8.90
N LEU A 5 5.34 16.57 8.26
CA LEU A 5 5.19 16.61 6.80
C LEU A 5 6.42 17.20 6.11
N ALA A 6 7.04 18.22 6.70
CA ALA A 6 8.23 18.87 6.16
C ALA A 6 9.45 17.93 6.10
N ILE A 7 9.50 16.92 6.97
CA ILE A 7 10.61 15.94 7.05
C ILE A 7 10.20 14.54 6.59
N TRP A 8 8.96 14.37 6.09
CA TRP A 8 8.44 13.07 5.71
C TRP A 8 9.05 12.64 4.37
N PRO A 9 9.85 11.55 4.32
CA PRO A 9 10.70 11.24 3.17
C PRO A 9 9.97 10.46 2.06
N SER A 10 8.64 10.56 1.98
CA SER A 10 7.82 9.72 1.10
C SER A 10 6.64 10.46 0.51
N VAL A 11 6.23 10.07 -0.70
CA VAL A 11 4.98 10.56 -1.31
C VAL A 11 3.73 9.98 -0.65
N TYR A 12 3.87 8.89 0.12
CA TYR A 12 2.77 8.19 0.75
C TYR A 12 2.45 8.78 2.12
N SER A 13 1.20 9.17 2.37
CA SER A 13 0.81 9.76 3.66
C SER A 13 0.75 8.76 4.81
N ILE A 14 0.68 7.46 4.49
CA ILE A 14 0.50 6.38 5.48
C ILE A 14 1.41 5.20 5.12
N ALA A 15 1.98 4.57 6.16
CA ALA A 15 2.63 3.27 6.08
C ALA A 15 2.06 2.37 7.19
N SER A 16 1.65 1.16 6.84
CA SER A 16 1.11 0.17 7.77
C SER A 16 1.95 -1.09 7.78
N VAL A 17 2.24 -1.59 8.97
CA VAL A 17 2.94 -2.88 9.18
C VAL A 17 1.92 -3.91 9.65
N MET A 18 1.87 -5.03 8.96
CA MET A 18 0.92 -6.11 9.19
C MET A 18 1.70 -7.41 9.45
N ILE A 19 1.52 -8.00 10.63
CA ILE A 19 2.19 -9.24 11.02
C ILE A 19 1.17 -10.37 11.07
N ASN A 20 1.40 -11.41 10.26
CA ASN A 20 0.54 -12.60 10.12
C ASN A 20 -0.94 -12.27 9.87
N GLN A 21 -1.24 -11.07 9.37
CA GLN A 21 -2.60 -10.63 9.10
C GLN A 21 -3.09 -11.22 7.78
N VAL A 22 -4.32 -11.74 7.83
CA VAL A 22 -5.10 -12.07 6.65
C VAL A 22 -5.72 -10.80 6.12
N SER A 23 -5.59 -10.57 4.83
CA SER A 23 -6.32 -9.51 4.14
C SER A 23 -7.48 -10.15 3.40
N THR A 24 -8.68 -10.09 3.98
CA THR A 24 -9.91 -10.51 3.29
C THR A 24 -10.07 -9.72 2.00
N MET A 25 -10.81 -10.27 1.04
CA MET A 25 -11.07 -9.58 -0.23
C MET A 25 -11.75 -8.22 0.00
N HIS A 26 -11.17 -7.15 -0.53
CA HIS A 26 -11.67 -5.77 -0.34
C HIS A 26 -11.21 -4.82 -1.45
N LEU A 27 -11.73 -3.59 -1.39
CA LEU A 27 -11.26 -2.41 -2.13
C LEU A 27 -10.84 -1.34 -1.13
N ASP A 28 -9.84 -0.54 -1.48
CA ASP A 28 -9.40 0.58 -0.66
C ASP A 28 -10.28 1.82 -0.90
N SER A 29 -11.32 1.98 -0.07
CA SER A 29 -12.36 2.99 -0.26
C SER A 29 -11.91 4.46 -0.06
N ASN A 30 -10.77 4.70 0.60
CA ASN A 30 -10.27 6.04 0.90
C ASN A 30 -9.14 6.52 -0.04
N SER A 31 -8.75 5.71 -1.03
CA SER A 31 -7.68 6.01 -1.99
C SER A 31 -8.24 6.59 -3.32
N ARG A 32 -7.36 6.92 -4.27
CA ARG A 32 -7.73 7.36 -5.64
C ARG A 32 -7.36 6.29 -6.66
N PRO A 33 -8.15 6.11 -7.74
CA PRO A 33 -7.82 5.16 -8.81
C PRO A 33 -6.43 5.33 -9.45
N GLN A 34 -5.88 6.54 -9.39
CA GLN A 34 -4.58 6.88 -9.99
C GLN A 34 -3.39 6.68 -9.03
N TRP A 35 -3.65 6.35 -7.77
CA TRP A 35 -2.62 6.10 -6.77
C TRP A 35 -2.34 4.59 -6.73
N LEU A 36 -1.06 4.22 -6.64
CA LEU A 36 -0.66 2.83 -6.48
C LEU A 36 -0.13 2.63 -5.09
N ASP A 37 -0.67 1.63 -4.41
CA ASP A 37 -0.29 1.24 -3.08
C ASP A 37 0.75 0.12 -3.20
N PRO A 38 2.05 0.37 -2.92
CA PRO A 38 3.05 -0.66 -2.90
C PRO A 38 2.97 -1.45 -1.60
N LEU A 39 2.86 -2.76 -1.75
CA LEU A 39 2.88 -3.74 -0.68
C LEU A 39 4.15 -4.57 -0.81
N VAL A 40 4.96 -4.52 0.24
CA VAL A 40 6.12 -5.38 0.42
C VAL A 40 5.71 -6.54 1.33
N THR A 41 6.18 -7.73 1.03
CA THR A 41 6.04 -8.89 1.92
C THR A 41 7.40 -9.48 2.25
N VAL A 42 7.62 -9.83 3.50
CA VAL A 42 8.90 -10.29 4.04
C VAL A 42 8.66 -11.38 5.09
N GLY A 43 9.72 -12.08 5.45
CA GLY A 43 9.71 -13.08 6.51
C GLY A 43 10.02 -14.48 5.99
N GLU A 44 9.71 -15.46 6.83
CA GLU A 44 9.97 -16.87 6.58
C GLU A 44 8.64 -17.61 6.47
N TYR A 45 8.10 -17.70 5.27
CA TYR A 45 6.89 -18.45 4.97
C TYR A 45 7.03 -19.09 3.58
N GLU A 46 6.18 -20.09 3.31
CA GLU A 46 6.13 -20.80 2.03
C GLU A 46 5.42 -19.96 0.95
N GLU A 47 4.97 -20.58 -0.13
CA GLU A 47 4.24 -19.87 -1.18
C GLU A 47 2.92 -19.30 -0.65
N LEU A 48 2.63 -18.06 -1.02
CA LEU A 48 1.38 -17.37 -0.70
C LEU A 48 0.94 -16.56 -1.90
N ASP A 49 -0.33 -16.66 -2.25
CA ASP A 49 -0.88 -15.88 -3.35
C ASP A 49 -1.58 -14.60 -2.88
N MET A 50 -1.36 -13.54 -3.63
CA MET A 50 -2.26 -12.38 -3.67
C MET A 50 -3.30 -12.62 -4.76
N VAL A 51 -4.57 -12.59 -4.38
CA VAL A 51 -5.68 -12.76 -5.32
C VAL A 51 -6.15 -11.39 -5.80
N LEU A 52 -6.20 -11.20 -7.12
CA LEU A 52 -6.76 -10.01 -7.77
C LEU A 52 -8.02 -10.40 -8.53
N SER A 53 -9.15 -10.51 -7.82
CA SER A 53 -10.37 -11.10 -8.39
C SER A 53 -10.97 -10.28 -9.51
N SER A 54 -10.79 -8.96 -9.51
CA SER A 54 -11.21 -8.09 -10.62
C SER A 54 -10.56 -8.46 -11.96
N LEU A 55 -9.40 -9.09 -11.92
CA LEU A 55 -8.63 -9.51 -13.09
C LEU A 55 -8.66 -11.03 -13.33
N GLY A 56 -9.22 -11.80 -12.38
CA GLY A 56 -9.21 -13.26 -12.45
C GLY A 56 -7.81 -13.89 -12.34
N ILE A 57 -6.85 -13.19 -11.73
CA ILE A 57 -5.46 -13.66 -11.60
C ILE A 57 -5.05 -13.84 -10.13
N GLN A 58 -4.03 -14.68 -9.95
CA GLN A 58 -3.33 -14.89 -8.69
C GLN A 58 -1.85 -14.59 -8.92
N LEU A 59 -1.25 -13.82 -8.02
CA LEU A 59 0.15 -13.45 -8.07
C LEU A 59 0.88 -14.16 -6.94
N GLN A 60 1.98 -14.86 -7.27
CA GLN A 60 2.88 -15.38 -6.26
C GLN A 60 3.46 -14.21 -5.44
N TYR A 61 3.11 -14.17 -4.16
CA TYR A 61 3.42 -13.10 -3.22
C TYR A 61 4.37 -13.62 -2.14
N ASN A 62 5.52 -14.10 -2.61
CA ASN A 62 6.59 -14.72 -1.82
C ASN A 62 7.44 -13.67 -1.08
N PRO A 63 8.17 -14.06 -0.02
CA PRO A 63 9.04 -13.14 0.72
C PRO A 63 10.01 -12.40 -0.21
N GLY A 64 10.15 -11.08 -0.03
CA GLY A 64 10.98 -10.20 -0.85
C GLY A 64 10.27 -9.59 -2.05
N MET A 65 9.04 -9.99 -2.34
CA MET A 65 8.26 -9.41 -3.44
C MET A 65 7.63 -8.06 -3.07
N VAL A 66 7.49 -7.21 -4.09
CA VAL A 66 6.74 -5.96 -4.02
C VAL A 66 5.66 -5.99 -5.10
N VAL A 67 4.42 -5.71 -4.71
CA VAL A 67 3.29 -5.54 -5.62
C VAL A 67 2.76 -4.13 -5.45
N ALA A 68 2.64 -3.38 -6.54
CA ALA A 68 2.01 -2.07 -6.54
C ALA A 68 0.67 -2.15 -7.28
N LEU A 69 -0.42 -1.77 -6.62
CA LEU A 69 -1.76 -1.91 -7.17
C LEU A 69 -2.63 -0.67 -6.91
N PRO A 70 -3.58 -0.32 -7.79
CA PRO A 70 -4.57 0.70 -7.50
C PRO A 70 -5.69 0.11 -6.63
N GLY A 71 -5.57 0.29 -5.31
CA GLY A 71 -6.46 -0.28 -4.29
C GLY A 71 -7.97 -0.05 -4.51
N PRO A 72 -8.42 1.12 -4.99
CA PRO A 72 -9.82 1.36 -5.29
C PRO A 72 -10.37 0.63 -6.53
N LEU A 73 -9.51 0.12 -7.41
CA LEU A 73 -9.92 -0.51 -8.69
C LEU A 73 -9.86 -2.04 -8.65
N LEU A 74 -8.92 -2.59 -7.88
CA LEU A 74 -8.67 -4.02 -7.87
C LEU A 74 -9.18 -4.63 -6.57
N HIS A 75 -10.21 -5.47 -6.66
CA HIS A 75 -10.69 -6.24 -5.52
C HIS A 75 -9.63 -7.29 -5.20
N HIS A 76 -8.97 -7.13 -4.06
CA HIS A 76 -7.75 -7.84 -3.73
C HIS A 76 -7.74 -8.38 -2.30
N GLY A 77 -6.94 -9.42 -2.09
CA GLY A 77 -6.79 -10.05 -0.78
C GLY A 77 -5.57 -10.97 -0.74
N VAL A 78 -5.15 -11.29 0.48
CA VAL A 78 -4.00 -12.15 0.75
C VAL A 78 -4.40 -13.12 1.87
N GLY A 79 -4.18 -14.41 1.62
CA GLY A 79 -4.55 -15.48 2.53
C GLY A 79 -3.74 -15.53 3.83
N HIS A 80 -4.01 -16.58 4.60
CA HIS A 80 -3.28 -16.88 5.84
C HIS A 80 -2.02 -17.69 5.55
N VAL A 81 -0.98 -17.46 6.34
CA VAL A 81 0.18 -18.35 6.44
C VAL A 81 0.46 -18.67 7.91
N THR A 82 0.89 -19.90 8.17
CA THR A 82 1.15 -20.41 9.52
C THR A 82 2.49 -19.96 10.09
N ARG A 83 3.42 -19.54 9.22
CA ARG A 83 4.76 -19.05 9.60
C ARG A 83 4.81 -17.52 9.70
N ASN A 84 6.00 -16.96 9.84
CA ASN A 84 6.21 -15.53 10.06
C ASN A 84 6.17 -14.75 8.75
N ARG A 85 5.06 -14.05 8.51
CA ARG A 85 4.91 -13.07 7.43
C ARG A 85 4.75 -11.66 8.01
N GLY A 86 5.64 -10.78 7.57
CA GLY A 86 5.46 -9.33 7.68
C GLY A 86 5.03 -8.77 6.34
N SER A 87 4.12 -7.80 6.35
CA SER A 87 3.83 -6.98 5.18
C SER A 87 3.87 -5.51 5.54
N ILE A 88 4.45 -4.70 4.65
CA ILE A 88 4.45 -3.24 4.75
C ILE A 88 3.69 -2.72 3.56
N ALA A 89 2.61 -1.98 3.80
CA ALA A 89 1.87 -1.28 2.75
C ALA A 89 2.08 0.23 2.90
N PHE A 90 2.43 0.88 1.81
CA PHE A 90 2.42 2.34 1.71
C PHE A 90 1.23 2.76 0.87
N TYR A 91 0.49 3.77 1.33
CA TYR A 91 -0.71 4.23 0.63
C TYR A 91 -1.04 5.67 1.00
N MET A 92 -1.96 6.26 0.23
CA MET A 92 -2.48 7.60 0.47
C MET A 92 -3.98 7.57 0.72
N TRP A 93 -4.43 8.38 1.67
CA TRP A 93 -5.85 8.59 1.91
C TRP A 93 -6.26 10.00 1.56
N GLN A 94 -7.34 10.11 0.79
CA GLN A 94 -7.94 11.40 0.44
C GLN A 94 -8.32 12.20 1.69
N SER A 95 -8.82 11.53 2.73
CA SER A 95 -9.22 12.16 4.00
C SER A 95 -8.03 12.76 4.74
N VAL A 96 -6.87 12.10 4.75
CA VAL A 96 -5.64 12.63 5.34
C VAL A 96 -5.20 13.88 4.59
N HIS A 97 -5.10 13.81 3.26
CA HIS A 97 -4.70 14.96 2.44
C HIS A 97 -5.61 16.17 2.67
N LYS A 98 -6.94 15.96 2.74
CA LYS A 98 -7.90 17.02 3.06
C LYS A 98 -7.72 17.57 4.48
N HIS A 99 -7.43 16.70 5.44
CA HIS A 99 -7.27 17.10 6.84
C HIS A 99 -6.00 17.94 7.08
N VAL A 100 -4.93 17.67 6.33
CA VAL A 100 -3.65 18.37 6.45
C VAL A 100 -3.42 19.43 5.37
N ASP A 101 -4.45 19.74 4.58
CA ASP A 101 -4.43 20.73 3.50
C ASP A 101 -3.32 20.49 2.46
N ILE A 102 -3.10 19.22 2.10
CA ILE A 102 -2.20 18.83 1.01
C ILE A 102 -3.00 18.68 -0.27
N VAL A 103 -2.54 19.34 -1.34
CA VAL A 103 -3.11 19.19 -2.67
C VAL A 103 -3.02 17.73 -3.12
N GLN A 104 -4.17 17.16 -3.49
CA GLN A 104 -4.24 15.79 -3.98
C GLN A 104 -3.66 15.71 -5.40
N CYS A 105 -2.61 14.92 -5.57
CA CYS A 105 -2.04 14.68 -6.89
C CYS A 105 -2.93 13.77 -7.74
N ASN A 106 -2.90 13.96 -9.06
CA ASN A 106 -3.52 13.02 -9.99
C ASN A 106 -2.70 11.74 -10.03
N PHE A 107 -1.43 11.80 -10.44
CA PHE A 107 -0.52 10.66 -10.38
C PHE A 107 0.56 10.91 -9.33
N MET A 108 1.03 9.83 -8.72
CA MET A 108 2.18 9.85 -7.83
C MET A 108 3.42 10.23 -8.63
N HIS A 109 4.13 11.25 -8.18
CA HIS A 109 5.35 11.70 -8.83
C HIS A 109 6.42 11.97 -7.79
N VAL A 110 7.66 11.50 -8.03
CA VAL A 110 8.76 11.62 -7.06
C VAL A 110 9.07 13.07 -6.68
N SER A 111 8.80 14.04 -7.58
CA SER A 111 8.94 15.47 -7.27
C SER A 111 7.96 15.98 -6.22
N GLN A 112 7.02 15.14 -5.76
CA GLN A 112 6.09 15.45 -4.67
C GLN A 112 6.68 15.08 -3.30
N VAL A 113 7.82 14.39 -3.26
CA VAL A 113 8.62 14.28 -2.04
C VAL A 113 9.27 15.65 -1.79
N PRO A 114 9.17 16.22 -0.59
CA PRO A 114 10.00 17.37 -0.22
C PRO A 114 11.47 16.93 -0.25
N ILE A 115 12.22 17.32 -1.28
CA ILE A 115 13.66 17.04 -1.41
C ILE A 115 14.45 18.27 -0.97
N ASP A 116 14.31 18.65 0.30
CA ASP A 116 15.21 19.60 0.95
C ASP A 116 15.94 18.83 2.07
N CYS A 117 16.94 18.03 1.67
CA CYS A 117 17.90 17.39 2.58
C CYS A 117 19.13 18.29 2.76
#